data_AF-A0A7V7D0S4-F1
#
_entry.id   AF-A0A7V7D0S4-F1
#
_cell.length_a   1.000
_cell.length_b   1.000
_cell.length_c   1.000
_cell.angle_alpha   90.00
_cell.angle_beta   90.00
_cell.angle_gamma   90.00
#
_symmetry.space_group_name_H-M   'P 1'
#
loop_
_entity.id
_entity.type
_entity.pdbx_description
1 polymer ?
#
loop_
_entity_poly.entity_id
_entity_poly.type
_entity_poly.pdbx_seq_one_letter_code
_entity_poly.pdbx_strand_id
1 'polypeptide(L)'
;MEKQKNISQKIILWIFFWFLILGFGLTFAGYWEIENLKAILSQYHQQGFSKVAVAPLENAISTAECSVWQLVSGTLAFTALLLWLTLRASLKGATGKPVPEKTPSSGKKKVEKTERLQMSKEEKEKMERLDLAKTVQMVSLLQRDGRLVDFLEENLQSYDDAQIGAAVRTIQKSCQDSLNRYMKPTAIIEQN
;
A
#
# COMPACT_ATOMS: atom_id res chain seq x y z
N MET A 1 14.44 2.87 2.85
CA MET A 1 13.67 1.64 2.50
C MET A 1 12.16 1.88 2.31
N GLU A 2 11.64 3.11 2.43
CA GLU A 2 10.19 3.37 2.29
C GLU A 2 9.66 3.43 0.85
N LYS A 3 10.50 3.75 -0.15
CA LYS A 3 10.05 4.01 -1.53
C LYS A 3 9.52 2.77 -2.26
N GLN A 4 9.97 1.57 -1.86
CA GLN A 4 9.52 0.29 -2.42
C GLN A 4 8.07 -0.03 -2.05
N LYS A 5 7.61 0.42 -0.87
CA LYS A 5 6.26 0.11 -0.36
C LYS A 5 5.16 0.78 -1.20
N ASN A 6 5.39 2.01 -1.65
CA ASN A 6 4.39 2.81 -2.36
C ASN A 6 4.23 2.39 -3.84
N ILE A 7 5.25 1.79 -4.46
CA ILE A 7 5.16 1.27 -5.83
C ILE A 7 4.38 -0.05 -5.84
N SER A 8 4.66 -0.94 -4.89
CA SER A 8 3.90 -2.18 -4.71
C SER A 8 2.42 -1.90 -4.46
N GLN A 9 2.08 -0.92 -3.60
CA GLN A 9 0.70 -0.51 -3.34
C GLN A 9 -0.04 0.00 -4.59
N LYS A 10 0.62 0.78 -5.44
CA LYS A 10 0.01 1.27 -6.70
C LYS A 10 -0.26 0.16 -7.70
N ILE A 11 0.65 -0.81 -7.81
CA ILE A 11 0.49 -1.96 -8.70
C ILE A 11 -0.63 -2.88 -8.19
N ILE A 12 -0.68 -3.12 -6.88
CA ILE A 12 -1.75 -3.88 -6.22
C ILE A 12 -3.12 -3.21 -6.47
N LEU A 13 -3.23 -1.89 -6.24
CA LEU A 13 -4.47 -1.15 -6.51
C LEU A 13 -4.86 -1.17 -8.00
N TRP A 14 -3.89 -1.12 -8.90
CA TRP A 14 -4.13 -1.19 -10.34
C TRP A 14 -4.66 -2.57 -10.76
N ILE A 15 -4.09 -3.66 -10.22
CA ILE A 15 -4.56 -5.02 -10.45
C ILE A 15 -5.99 -5.19 -9.91
N PHE A 16 -6.27 -4.65 -8.72
CA PHE A 16 -7.61 -4.69 -8.14
C PHE A 16 -8.65 -3.93 -8.97
N PHE A 17 -8.30 -2.75 -9.48
CA PHE A 17 -9.17 -1.96 -10.34
C PHE A 17 -9.56 -2.74 -11.61
N TRP A 18 -8.60 -3.41 -12.23
CA TRP A 18 -8.86 -4.25 -13.41
C TRP A 18 -9.67 -5.50 -13.09
N PHE A 19 -9.44 -6.15 -11.94
CA PHE A 19 -10.26 -7.29 -11.50
C PHE A 19 -11.72 -6.88 -11.24
N LEU A 20 -11.95 -5.70 -10.69
CA LEU A 20 -13.30 -5.18 -10.43
C LEU A 20 -14.02 -4.87 -11.74
N ILE A 21 -13.35 -4.24 -12.71
CA ILE A 21 -13.88 -3.99 -14.05
C ILE A 21 -14.21 -5.30 -14.76
N LEU A 22 -13.35 -6.30 -14.67
CA LEU A 22 -13.55 -7.60 -15.30
C LEU A 22 -14.74 -8.34 -14.68
N GLY A 23 -14.86 -8.36 -13.35
CA GLY A 23 -16.01 -8.95 -12.65
C GLY A 23 -17.33 -8.22 -12.94
N PHE A 24 -17.30 -6.89 -12.98
CA PHE A 24 -18.47 -6.10 -13.38
C PHE A 24 -18.86 -6.34 -14.85
N GLY A 25 -17.88 -6.48 -15.73
CA GLY A 25 -18.11 -6.82 -17.14
C GLY A 25 -18.72 -8.20 -17.31
N LEU A 26 -18.25 -9.22 -16.58
CA LEU A 26 -18.81 -10.57 -16.64
C LEU A 26 -20.26 -10.62 -16.14
N THR A 27 -20.55 -9.91 -15.05
CA THR A 27 -21.91 -9.85 -14.51
C THR A 27 -22.83 -9.08 -15.46
N PHE A 28 -22.39 -7.95 -16.00
CA PHE A 28 -23.16 -7.18 -16.99
C PHE A 28 -23.44 -8.00 -18.27
N ALA A 29 -22.45 -8.72 -18.78
CA ALA A 29 -22.61 -9.60 -19.94
C ALA A 29 -23.60 -10.75 -19.65
N GLY A 30 -23.52 -11.37 -18.47
CA GLY A 30 -24.48 -12.40 -18.05
C GLY A 30 -25.91 -11.87 -17.89
N TYR A 31 -26.07 -10.65 -17.36
CA TYR A 31 -27.38 -9.99 -17.28
C TYR A 31 -27.96 -9.70 -18.67
N TRP A 32 -27.13 -9.23 -19.59
CA TRP A 32 -27.54 -8.95 -20.97
C TRP A 32 -27.98 -10.22 -21.71
N GLU A 33 -27.31 -11.35 -21.46
CA GLU A 33 -27.66 -12.64 -22.06
C GLU A 33 -29.02 -13.16 -21.58
N ILE A 34 -29.30 -13.07 -20.28
CA ILE A 34 -30.58 -13.54 -19.71
C ILE A 34 -31.76 -12.73 -20.26
N GLU A 35 -31.59 -11.42 -20.43
CA GLU A 35 -32.63 -10.55 -20.98
C GLU A 35 -32.94 -10.86 -22.45
N ASN A 36 -31.90 -11.16 -23.24
CA ASN A 36 -32.05 -11.57 -24.64
C ASN A 36 -32.72 -12.96 -24.77
N LEU A 37 -32.37 -13.92 -23.91
CA LEU A 37 -33.04 -15.23 -23.87
C LEU A 37 -34.51 -15.12 -23.44
N LYS A 38 -34.84 -14.26 -22.47
CA LYS A 38 -36.23 -13.99 -22.05
C LYS A 38 -37.07 -13.40 -23.19
N ALA A 39 -36.50 -12.48 -23.97
CA ALA A 39 -37.16 -11.92 -25.15
C ALA A 39 -37.47 -13.00 -26.20
N ILE A 40 -36.50 -13.86 -26.51
CA ILE A 40 -36.67 -14.97 -27.47
C ILE A 40 -37.70 -16.01 -26.96
N LEU A 41 -37.70 -16.31 -25.66
CA LEU A 41 -38.62 -17.27 -25.07
C LEU A 41 -40.07 -16.75 -25.07
N SER A 42 -40.27 -15.45 -24.83
CA SER A 42 -41.59 -14.81 -24.91
C SER A 42 -42.19 -14.85 -26.32
N GLN A 43 -41.33 -14.79 -27.34
CA GLN A 43 -41.70 -14.91 -28.75
C GLN A 43 -42.08 -16.36 -29.12
N TYR A 44 -41.45 -17.36 -28.48
CA TYR A 44 -41.79 -18.78 -28.65
C TYR A 44 -43.10 -19.18 -27.95
N HIS A 45 -43.46 -18.53 -26.83
CA HIS A 45 -44.71 -18.77 -26.11
C HIS A 45 -45.97 -18.45 -26.96
N GLN A 46 -45.86 -17.53 -27.93
CA GLN A 46 -46.94 -17.16 -28.85
C GLN A 46 -47.26 -18.25 -29.90
N GLN A 47 -46.36 -19.22 -30.15
CA GLN A 47 -46.59 -20.30 -31.13
C GLN A 47 -47.32 -21.53 -30.56
N GLY A 48 -47.85 -21.47 -29.34
CA GLY A 48 -48.80 -22.48 -28.84
C GLY A 48 -48.19 -23.82 -28.44
N PHE A 49 -46.90 -23.87 -28.08
CA PHE A 49 -46.28 -25.09 -27.54
C PHE A 49 -46.58 -25.27 -26.05
N SER A 50 -46.83 -26.51 -25.62
CA SER A 50 -47.45 -26.85 -24.34
C SER A 50 -46.59 -26.47 -23.12
N LYS A 51 -47.26 -25.93 -22.09
CA LYS A 51 -46.72 -25.48 -20.79
C LYS A 51 -45.82 -26.51 -20.06
N VAL A 52 -45.86 -27.77 -20.47
CA VAL A 52 -45.13 -28.90 -19.85
C VAL A 52 -43.64 -28.92 -20.23
N ALA A 53 -43.27 -28.43 -21.43
CA ALA A 53 -41.87 -28.42 -21.86
C ALA A 53 -41.10 -27.15 -21.41
N VAL A 54 -41.83 -26.06 -21.15
CA VAL A 54 -41.26 -24.75 -20.76
C VAL A 54 -41.16 -24.55 -19.24
N ALA A 55 -41.93 -25.29 -18.44
CA ALA A 55 -41.87 -25.25 -16.98
C ALA A 55 -40.47 -25.54 -16.37
N PRO A 56 -39.71 -26.56 -16.82
CA PRO A 56 -38.35 -26.77 -16.32
C PRO A 56 -37.37 -25.68 -16.77
N LEU A 57 -37.63 -25.05 -17.92
CA LEU A 57 -36.81 -23.96 -18.46
C LEU A 57 -37.04 -22.66 -17.68
N GLU A 58 -38.29 -22.37 -17.30
CA GLU A 58 -38.65 -21.25 -16.42
C GLU A 58 -38.02 -21.39 -15.03
N ASN A 59 -38.06 -22.60 -14.47
CA ASN A 59 -37.43 -22.86 -13.18
C ASN A 59 -35.91 -22.73 -13.25
N ALA A 60 -35.27 -23.19 -14.34
CA ALA A 60 -33.83 -23.02 -14.56
C ALA A 60 -33.43 -21.53 -14.70
N ILE A 61 -34.23 -20.72 -15.38
CA ILE A 61 -34.00 -19.27 -15.52
C ILE A 61 -34.16 -18.57 -14.15
N SER A 62 -35.19 -18.91 -13.38
CA SER A 62 -35.39 -18.35 -12.04
C SER A 62 -34.28 -18.76 -11.05
N THR A 63 -33.77 -19.99 -11.17
CA THR A 63 -32.65 -20.45 -10.32
C THR A 63 -31.35 -19.77 -10.71
N ALA A 64 -31.13 -19.53 -12.01
CA ALA A 64 -29.99 -18.77 -12.51
C ALA A 64 -30.00 -17.32 -12.03
N GLU A 65 -31.16 -16.66 -11.98
CA GLU A 65 -31.27 -15.31 -11.40
C GLU A 65 -30.89 -15.26 -9.92
N CYS A 66 -31.26 -16.28 -9.15
CA CYS A 66 -30.88 -16.40 -7.74
C CYS A 66 -29.38 -16.62 -7.55
N SER A 67 -28.76 -17.48 -8.38
CA SER A 67 -27.31 -17.72 -8.36
C SER A 67 -26.49 -16.50 -8.81
N VAL A 68 -26.98 -15.72 -9.78
CA VAL A 68 -26.33 -14.47 -10.18
C VAL A 68 -26.36 -13.45 -9.03
N TRP A 69 -27.49 -13.33 -8.32
CA TRP A 69 -27.57 -12.49 -7.12
C TRP A 69 -26.64 -12.96 -5.99
N GLN A 70 -26.47 -14.27 -5.81
CA GLN A 70 -25.52 -14.82 -4.83
C GLN A 70 -24.07 -14.48 -5.19
N LEU A 71 -23.67 -14.64 -6.45
CA LEU A 71 -22.31 -14.32 -6.91
C LEU A 71 -22.01 -12.81 -6.88
N VAL A 72 -23.00 -11.99 -7.22
CA VAL A 72 -22.91 -10.51 -7.10
C VAL A 72 -22.77 -10.11 -5.63
N SER A 73 -23.60 -10.66 -4.75
CA SER A 73 -23.51 -10.38 -3.30
C SER A 73 -22.18 -10.84 -2.70
N GLY A 74 -21.66 -12.00 -3.13
CA GLY A 74 -20.38 -12.54 -2.66
C GLY A 74 -19.20 -11.68 -3.10
N THR A 75 -19.20 -11.25 -4.36
CA THR A 75 -18.16 -10.35 -4.90
C THR A 75 -18.21 -8.98 -4.22
N LEU A 76 -19.41 -8.45 -3.97
CA LEU A 76 -19.60 -7.19 -3.26
C LEU A 76 -19.14 -7.28 -1.79
N ALA A 77 -19.50 -8.35 -1.08
CA ALA A 77 -19.09 -8.54 0.32
C ALA A 77 -17.58 -8.72 0.45
N PHE A 78 -16.96 -9.48 -0.46
CA PHE A 78 -15.53 -9.71 -0.48
C PHE A 78 -14.75 -8.42 -0.78
N THR A 79 -15.22 -7.62 -1.74
CA THR A 79 -14.62 -6.32 -2.07
C THR A 79 -14.82 -5.29 -0.95
N ALA A 80 -15.97 -5.27 -0.28
CA ALA A 80 -16.21 -4.42 0.89
C ALA A 80 -15.31 -4.78 2.08
N LEU A 81 -15.11 -6.08 2.36
CA LEU A 81 -14.23 -6.55 3.44
C LEU A 81 -12.76 -6.20 3.17
N LEU A 82 -12.31 -6.35 1.92
CA LEU A 82 -10.96 -5.95 1.51
C LEU A 82 -10.78 -4.42 1.55
N LEU A 83 -11.79 -3.64 1.13
CA LEU A 83 -11.77 -2.19 1.24
C LEU A 83 -11.69 -1.75 2.71
N TRP A 84 -12.40 -2.44 3.60
CA TRP A 84 -12.33 -2.20 5.04
C TRP A 84 -10.95 -2.51 5.62
N LEU A 85 -10.32 -3.61 5.22
CA LEU A 85 -8.95 -3.96 5.64
C LEU A 85 -7.92 -2.95 5.15
N THR A 86 -8.05 -2.48 3.90
CA THR A 86 -7.12 -1.48 3.34
C THR A 86 -7.30 -0.10 3.98
N LEU A 87 -8.53 0.33 4.26
CA LEU A 87 -8.79 1.55 5.04
C LEU A 87 -8.23 1.44 6.46
N ARG A 88 -8.43 0.30 7.13
CA ARG A 88 -7.91 0.07 8.49
C ARG A 88 -6.38 0.07 8.53
N ALA A 89 -5.73 -0.46 7.49
CA ALA A 89 -4.28 -0.39 7.34
C ALA A 89 -3.79 1.05 7.06
N SER A 90 -4.58 1.85 6.36
CA SER A 90 -4.27 3.26 6.06
C SER A 90 -4.49 4.20 7.26
N LEU A 91 -5.47 3.91 8.13
CA LEU A 91 -5.76 4.72 9.33
C LEU A 91 -4.67 4.62 10.41
N LYS A 92 -3.85 3.56 10.41
CA LYS A 92 -2.64 3.49 11.26
C LYS A 92 -1.49 4.36 10.76
N GLY A 93 -1.59 4.95 9.57
CA GLY A 93 -0.55 5.80 8.98
C GLY A 93 -0.86 7.30 8.94
N ALA A 94 -2.00 7.73 9.47
CA ALA A 94 -2.50 9.10 9.27
C ALA A 94 -3.01 9.76 10.57
N THR A 95 -2.13 9.95 11.54
CA THR A 95 -2.25 11.08 12.48
C THR A 95 -1.15 12.09 12.15
N GLY A 96 -1.45 13.11 11.34
CA GLY A 96 -0.44 14.12 11.02
C GLY A 96 -0.69 15.07 9.85
N LYS A 97 -1.80 15.82 9.89
CA LYS A 97 -1.99 17.20 9.35
C LYS A 97 -2.29 17.43 7.84
N PRO A 98 -3.01 18.56 7.55
CA PRO A 98 -4.01 18.66 6.48
C PRO A 98 -3.55 19.42 5.22
N VAL A 99 -4.32 19.22 4.16
CA VAL A 99 -4.27 19.87 2.84
C VAL A 99 -5.17 21.11 2.81
N PRO A 100 -4.84 22.12 1.99
CA PRO A 100 -5.80 22.68 1.02
C PRO A 100 -5.19 22.63 -0.41
N GLU A 101 -5.78 22.01 -1.44
CA GLU A 101 -7.01 22.34 -2.23
C GLU A 101 -6.86 23.68 -2.99
N LYS A 102 -6.99 23.87 -4.33
CA LYS A 102 -7.39 23.10 -5.53
C LYS A 102 -6.82 23.81 -6.81
N THR A 103 -6.79 23.04 -7.91
CA THR A 103 -6.47 23.23 -9.37
C THR A 103 -7.27 24.34 -10.11
N PRO A 104 -7.15 24.66 -11.46
CA PRO A 104 -6.65 23.85 -12.63
C PRO A 104 -5.96 24.56 -13.86
N SER A 105 -5.54 23.71 -14.84
CA SER A 105 -5.43 23.93 -16.32
C SER A 105 -4.14 24.58 -16.85
N SER A 106 -3.51 24.26 -18.00
CA SER A 106 -3.73 23.42 -19.20
C SER A 106 -2.31 23.22 -19.83
N GLY A 107 -1.83 22.03 -20.21
CA GLY A 107 -2.14 21.39 -21.48
C GLY A 107 -1.34 21.95 -22.68
N LYS A 108 -0.03 21.62 -22.81
CA LYS A 108 0.69 21.37 -24.10
C LYS A 108 2.19 21.08 -23.90
N LYS A 109 2.73 20.20 -24.77
CA LYS A 109 4.13 19.75 -24.99
C LYS A 109 4.72 18.68 -24.05
N LYS A 110 4.47 17.45 -24.48
CA LYS A 110 4.70 16.13 -23.87
C LYS A 110 6.12 15.57 -24.05
N VAL A 111 7.12 16.36 -24.47
CA VAL A 111 8.49 15.86 -24.73
C VAL A 111 9.49 16.31 -23.66
N GLU A 112 9.36 17.52 -23.12
CA GLU A 112 10.20 18.04 -22.02
C GLU A 112 9.83 17.43 -20.65
N LYS A 113 8.64 16.83 -20.53
CA LYS A 113 8.10 16.27 -19.28
C LYS A 113 8.76 14.93 -18.94
N THR A 114 9.26 14.17 -19.91
CA THR A 114 9.89 12.86 -19.67
C THR A 114 11.30 13.03 -19.10
N GLU A 115 12.10 13.97 -19.61
CA GLU A 115 13.41 14.32 -19.05
C GLU A 115 13.28 15.01 -17.68
N ARG A 116 12.34 15.95 -17.48
CA ARG A 116 12.09 16.55 -16.15
C ARG A 116 11.58 15.53 -15.11
N LEU A 117 10.76 14.56 -15.51
CA LEU A 117 10.29 13.50 -14.60
C LEU A 117 11.38 12.48 -14.28
N GLN A 118 12.23 12.13 -15.26
CA GLN A 118 13.37 11.23 -15.07
C GLN A 118 14.47 11.89 -14.22
N MET A 119 14.83 13.16 -14.49
CA MET A 119 15.66 13.97 -13.58
C MET A 119 15.07 13.98 -12.17
N SER A 120 13.76 14.24 -12.01
CA SER A 120 13.15 14.27 -10.67
C SER A 120 13.17 12.93 -9.92
N LYS A 121 13.19 11.79 -10.65
CA LYS A 121 13.23 10.47 -10.04
C LYS A 121 14.66 10.06 -9.70
N GLU A 122 15.59 10.25 -10.62
CA GLU A 122 17.02 9.96 -10.43
C GLU A 122 17.66 10.89 -9.40
N GLU A 123 17.34 12.19 -9.40
CA GLU A 123 17.79 13.14 -8.38
C GLU A 123 17.23 12.79 -7.00
N LYS A 124 15.96 12.39 -6.92
CA LYS A 124 15.36 11.95 -5.66
C LYS A 124 16.01 10.66 -5.14
N GLU A 125 16.28 9.69 -6.02
CA GLU A 125 17.01 8.47 -5.63
C GLU A 125 18.44 8.77 -5.21
N LYS A 126 19.13 9.70 -5.89
CA LYS A 126 20.47 10.14 -5.51
C LYS A 126 20.47 10.87 -4.16
N MET A 127 19.49 11.73 -3.91
CA MET A 127 19.31 12.40 -2.62
C MET A 127 19.05 11.40 -1.50
N GLU A 128 18.16 10.42 -1.71
CA GLU A 128 17.90 9.35 -0.74
C GLU A 128 19.15 8.50 -0.46
N ARG A 129 19.98 8.23 -1.49
CA ARG A 129 21.27 7.55 -1.33
C ARG A 129 22.29 8.39 -0.56
N LEU A 130 22.35 9.69 -0.82
CA LEU A 130 23.22 10.62 -0.11
C LEU A 130 22.82 10.72 1.36
N ASP A 131 21.53 10.79 1.65
CA ASP A 131 21.02 10.82 3.02
C ASP A 131 21.31 9.50 3.74
N LEU A 132 21.06 8.35 3.08
CA LEU A 132 21.45 7.05 3.63
C LEU A 132 22.96 6.97 3.88
N ALA A 133 23.79 7.45 2.95
CA ALA A 133 25.25 7.47 3.11
C ALA A 133 25.68 8.33 4.30
N LYS A 134 25.05 9.50 4.51
CA LYS A 134 25.31 10.36 5.69
C LYS A 134 24.91 9.66 6.99
N THR A 135 23.76 8.99 7.03
CA THR A 135 23.31 8.23 8.20
C THR A 135 24.29 7.10 8.51
N VAL A 136 24.69 6.32 7.49
CA VAL A 136 25.67 5.24 7.66
C VAL A 136 27.00 5.80 8.14
N GLN A 137 27.48 6.90 7.54
CA GLN A 137 28.72 7.57 7.95
C GLN A 137 28.68 8.01 9.42
N MET A 138 27.57 8.60 9.87
CA MET A 138 27.39 8.98 11.26
C MET A 138 27.48 7.77 12.19
N VAL A 139 26.75 6.69 11.88
CA VAL A 139 26.80 5.45 12.68
C VAL A 139 28.20 4.83 12.66
N SER A 140 28.90 4.83 11.51
CA SER A 140 30.27 4.33 11.40
C SER A 140 31.26 5.10 12.28
N LEU A 141 31.09 6.41 12.44
CA LEU A 141 31.93 7.21 13.35
C LEU A 141 31.70 6.82 14.82
N LEU A 142 30.44 6.69 15.24
CA LEU A 142 30.10 6.28 16.60
C LEU A 142 30.58 4.85 16.91
N GLN A 143 30.52 3.97 15.92
CA GLN A 143 31.04 2.61 16.05
C GLN A 143 32.56 2.55 16.14
N ARG A 144 33.27 3.29 15.27
CA ARG A 144 34.75 3.29 15.23
C ARG A 144 35.35 3.77 16.55
N ASP A 145 34.76 4.80 17.13
CA ASP A 145 35.34 5.48 18.31
C ASP A 145 34.73 4.98 19.63
N GLY A 146 33.46 4.52 19.62
CA GLY A 146 32.72 4.14 20.83
C GLY A 146 32.26 2.68 20.91
N ARG A 147 32.40 1.87 19.86
CA ARG A 147 31.93 0.47 19.81
C ARG A 147 30.43 0.31 20.12
N LEU A 148 29.62 1.30 19.74
CA LEU A 148 28.19 1.33 20.06
C LEU A 148 27.42 0.11 19.54
N VAL A 149 27.62 -0.27 18.28
CA VAL A 149 26.97 -1.42 17.64
C VAL A 149 27.46 -2.72 18.26
N ASP A 150 28.76 -2.86 18.54
CA ASP A 150 29.29 -4.05 19.23
C ASP A 150 28.58 -4.26 20.57
N PHE A 151 28.43 -3.19 21.35
CA PHE A 151 27.75 -3.23 22.65
C PHE A 151 26.27 -3.60 22.53
N LEU A 152 25.57 -3.15 21.47
CA LEU A 152 24.16 -3.48 21.24
C LEU A 152 23.96 -4.94 20.80
N GLU A 153 24.95 -5.53 20.13
CA GLU A 153 24.91 -6.93 19.68
C GLU A 153 25.45 -7.91 20.74
N GLU A 154 26.15 -7.40 21.76
CA GLU A 154 26.74 -8.22 22.83
C GLU A 154 25.66 -8.81 23.76
N ASN A 155 25.82 -10.09 24.10
CA ASN A 155 24.93 -10.75 25.04
C ASN A 155 25.33 -10.42 26.48
N LEU A 156 24.49 -9.65 27.18
CA LEU A 156 24.76 -9.20 28.54
C LEU A 156 24.35 -10.18 29.65
N GLN A 157 23.71 -11.32 29.33
CA GLN A 157 23.15 -12.25 30.33
C GLN A 157 24.19 -12.83 31.31
N SER A 158 25.45 -12.94 30.89
CA SER A 158 26.53 -13.52 31.69
C SER A 158 27.33 -12.49 32.50
N TYR A 159 26.98 -11.21 32.43
CA TYR A 159 27.72 -10.13 33.08
C TYR A 159 26.94 -9.55 34.26
N ASP A 160 27.67 -9.13 35.29
CA ASP A 160 27.08 -8.44 36.44
C ASP A 160 26.78 -6.97 36.10
N ASP A 161 25.78 -6.39 36.77
CA ASP A 161 25.36 -4.99 36.59
C ASP A 161 26.52 -4.00 36.79
N ALA A 162 27.45 -4.29 37.73
CA ALA A 162 28.62 -3.44 37.95
C ALA A 162 29.55 -3.43 36.73
N GLN A 163 29.71 -4.58 36.06
CA GLN A 163 30.55 -4.72 34.86
C GLN A 163 29.90 -4.02 33.67
N ILE A 164 28.59 -4.23 33.48
CA ILE A 164 27.81 -3.56 32.44
C ILE A 164 27.88 -2.04 32.63
N GLY A 165 27.64 -1.56 33.85
CA GLY A 165 27.69 -0.13 34.18
C GLY A 165 29.06 0.51 33.93
N ALA A 166 30.15 -0.22 34.21
CA ALA A 166 31.51 0.25 33.91
C ALA A 166 31.78 0.36 32.39
N ALA A 167 31.35 -0.66 31.63
CA ALA A 167 31.48 -0.67 30.17
C ALA A 167 30.64 0.44 29.52
N VAL A 168 29.37 0.57 29.90
CA VAL A 168 28.44 1.58 29.36
C VAL A 168 28.96 2.99 29.56
N ARG A 169 29.45 3.34 30.75
CA ARG A 169 30.01 4.69 31.00
C ARG A 169 31.19 5.00 30.08
N THR A 170 32.03 4.00 29.81
CA THR A 170 33.18 4.15 28.90
C THR A 170 32.71 4.36 27.46
N ILE A 171 31.82 3.50 26.97
CA ILE A 171 31.22 3.60 25.62
C ILE A 171 30.49 4.93 25.44
N GLN A 172 29.68 5.33 26.43
CA GLN A 172 28.94 6.58 26.44
C GLN A 172 29.88 7.78 26.31
N LYS A 173 30.96 7.81 27.09
CA LYS A 173 31.95 8.90 27.04
C LYS A 173 32.60 8.98 25.66
N SER A 174 33.03 7.86 25.08
CA SER A 174 33.64 7.83 23.75
C SER A 174 32.67 8.27 22.64
N CYS A 175 31.40 7.88 22.71
CA CYS A 175 30.36 8.35 21.78
C CYS A 175 30.11 9.85 21.92
N GLN A 176 30.06 10.38 23.15
CA GLN A 176 29.90 11.81 23.41
C GLN A 176 31.08 12.62 22.87
N ASP A 177 32.31 12.17 23.10
CA ASP A 177 33.52 12.83 22.59
C ASP A 177 33.54 12.86 21.06
N SER A 178 33.09 11.77 20.42
CA SER A 178 32.98 11.69 18.95
C SER A 178 31.92 12.63 18.40
N LEU A 179 30.74 12.69 19.01
CA LEU A 179 29.68 13.63 18.64
C LEU A 179 30.15 15.08 18.76
N ASN A 180 30.85 15.42 19.85
CA ASN A 180 31.40 16.75 20.06
C ASN A 180 32.49 17.11 19.04
N ARG A 181 33.30 16.13 18.61
CA ARG A 181 34.36 16.32 17.61
C ARG A 181 33.80 16.57 16.21
N TYR A 182 32.82 15.77 15.79
CA TYR A 182 32.36 15.75 14.39
C TYR A 182 31.08 16.55 14.13
N MET A 183 30.17 16.67 15.11
CA MET A 183 28.83 17.23 14.91
C MET A 183 28.55 18.48 15.76
N LYS A 184 29.23 18.66 16.90
CA LYS A 184 29.02 19.76 17.85
C LYS A 184 27.51 20.03 18.10
N PRO A 185 26.76 19.02 18.56
CA PRO A 185 25.31 19.13 18.69
C PRO A 185 24.92 20.25 19.67
N THR A 186 23.99 21.11 19.27
CA THR A 186 23.40 22.14 20.14
C THR A 186 22.12 21.63 20.78
N ALA A 187 21.82 22.09 22.00
CA ALA A 187 20.55 21.79 22.63
C ALA A 187 19.39 22.39 21.81
N ILE A 188 18.35 21.59 21.55
CA ILE A 188 17.17 22.01 20.79
C ILE A 188 16.04 22.45 21.75
N ILE A 189 16.12 22.10 23.03
CA ILE A 189 15.13 22.43 24.06
C ILE A 189 15.81 23.34 25.09
N GLU A 190 15.31 24.56 25.26
CA GLU A 190 15.70 25.45 26.36
C GLU A 190 15.15 24.87 27.66
N GLN A 191 16.05 24.53 28.57
CA GLN A 191 15.72 23.96 29.86
C GLN A 191 15.27 25.10 30.80
N ASN A 192 13.96 25.27 30.96
CA ASN A 192 13.33 26.21 31.90
C ASN A 192 13.20 25.61 33.30
#